data_AF-A0A1G0CLV1-F1
#
_entry.id   AF-A0A1G0CLV1-F1
#
_cell.length_a   1.000
_cell.length_b   1.000
_cell.length_c   1.000
_cell.angle_alpha   90.00
_cell.angle_beta   90.00
_cell.angle_gamma   90.00
#
_symmetry.space_group_name_H-M   'P 1'
#
loop_
_entity.id
_entity.type
_entity.pdbx_description
1 polymer ?
#
loop_
_entity_poly.entity_id
_entity_poly.type
_entity_poly.pdbx_seq_one_letter_code
_entity_poly.pdbx_strand_id
1 'polypeptide(L)'
;MRTLDFGKDQPHQFNGKSFYTLGALKAGEMNTSQLQTLNSKLSRGIKSDIPSTWGTIGWADNNTDMKFKGSIDFSENGNLDSEGKTLSVIGEIYAINPFLNNKDIKVTERFINFNNLKLGGLIDFDRPNELPDLRLTVFLKPDEGALMFMQFSDSDDHNDPDAEVIFVMPEETSEKDRKTFLIPLYNAKERSTTLDIIGKTKALSFMVKVLTYKLGTGTPEELIEQAKKELLATMPGKNHDRYQDDVGDYIFGRDKYSIKKYTKAVNTVANTGGYFTDIDQLPIDYSKNTLLLIHGTFANTKGTFGKLYLDVEDQGCLLNDLLDNGVFEQIIAFDHPTVSENAQDNLEWFLNKIGDNKFAKPISILSASRGALVAKRFSAHGHNHIMPVKKVMMFSGANGVGWFNTGAKIATLLSIWKKVTPGVGGKIILAFFQFSADFFLKQKACVEMKPGTAELTDLLALNPQPDCMFFNVISDWDKELANDKKHKVFSIALDFTIRGSLGQEHDWVVGLESQKLYFSHSNYRSKPPVQIKGVHCRYFDKTYAKPVTHPIIKGFFAE
;
A
#
# COMPACT_ATOMS: atom_id res chain seq x y z
N MET A 1 15.99 -9.75 -28.02
CA MET A 1 14.51 -9.79 -27.93
C MET A 1 14.06 -11.00 -28.72
N ARG A 2 13.02 -11.70 -28.27
CA ARG A 2 12.47 -12.88 -28.95
C ARG A 2 10.96 -12.78 -29.04
N THR A 3 10.38 -13.37 -30.08
CA THR A 3 8.93 -13.44 -30.30
C THR A 3 8.44 -14.87 -30.11
N LEU A 4 7.34 -15.03 -29.35
CA LEU A 4 6.58 -16.27 -29.23
C LEU A 4 5.27 -16.12 -30.00
N ASP A 5 5.02 -16.99 -30.98
CA ASP A 5 3.79 -16.99 -31.77
C ASP A 5 2.89 -18.14 -31.31
N PHE A 6 1.81 -17.83 -30.58
CA PHE A 6 0.92 -18.82 -29.99
C PHE A 6 0.21 -19.72 -31.03
N GLY A 7 0.15 -19.30 -32.30
CA GLY A 7 -0.42 -20.09 -33.38
C GLY A 7 0.56 -21.05 -34.04
N LYS A 8 1.88 -20.88 -33.80
CA LYS A 8 2.94 -21.67 -34.45
C LYS A 8 3.77 -22.46 -33.46
N ASP A 9 4.04 -21.88 -32.30
CA ASP A 9 4.83 -22.50 -31.26
C ASP A 9 3.98 -23.49 -30.46
N GLN A 10 4.57 -24.62 -30.08
CA GLN A 10 3.89 -25.66 -29.33
C GLN A 10 4.09 -25.44 -27.82
N PRO A 11 3.01 -25.46 -27.01
CA PRO A 11 3.14 -25.39 -25.56
C PRO A 11 3.71 -26.71 -25.03
N HIS A 12 4.45 -26.62 -23.92
CA HIS A 12 4.83 -27.76 -23.12
C HIS A 12 3.69 -28.16 -22.19
N GLN A 13 3.45 -29.47 -22.09
CA GLN A 13 2.41 -30.04 -21.22
C GLN A 13 3.04 -30.60 -19.95
N PHE A 14 2.53 -30.19 -18.80
CA PHE A 14 2.97 -30.70 -17.50
C PHE A 14 1.81 -30.69 -16.49
N ASN A 15 1.52 -31.83 -15.87
CA ASN A 15 0.44 -31.98 -14.89
C ASN A 15 -0.91 -31.39 -15.35
N GLY A 16 -1.27 -31.60 -16.62
CA GLY A 16 -2.51 -31.09 -17.21
C GLY A 16 -2.53 -29.59 -17.47
N LYS A 17 -1.38 -28.91 -17.39
CA LYS A 17 -1.22 -27.49 -17.70
C LYS A 17 -0.35 -27.27 -18.93
N SER A 18 -0.78 -26.33 -19.76
CA SER A 18 -0.05 -25.84 -20.94
C SER A 18 0.76 -24.59 -20.59
N PHE A 19 2.03 -24.55 -20.95
CA PHE A 19 2.83 -23.32 -20.86
C PHE A 19 3.90 -23.22 -21.95
N TYR A 20 4.39 -22.01 -22.16
CA TYR A 20 5.51 -21.70 -23.04
C TYR A 20 6.73 -21.31 -22.21
N THR A 21 7.91 -21.72 -22.66
CA THR A 21 9.18 -21.36 -22.01
C THR A 21 9.61 -19.96 -22.42
N LEU A 22 10.15 -19.21 -21.47
CA LEU A 22 10.70 -17.87 -21.68
C LEU A 22 12.21 -17.91 -21.49
N GLY A 23 12.93 -17.56 -22.54
CA GLY A 23 14.39 -17.49 -22.59
C GLY A 23 14.96 -17.72 -23.99
N ALA A 24 16.25 -18.04 -24.07
CA ALA A 24 16.95 -18.35 -25.31
C ALA A 24 16.59 -19.73 -25.90
N LEU A 25 15.99 -20.65 -25.12
CA LEU A 25 15.53 -21.96 -25.63
C LEU A 25 14.01 -22.13 -25.55
N LYS A 26 13.41 -22.61 -26.65
CA LYS A 26 12.02 -23.12 -26.67
C LYS A 26 11.98 -24.53 -26.08
N ALA A 27 10.84 -24.94 -25.53
CA ALA A 27 10.64 -26.31 -25.04
C ALA A 27 10.99 -27.38 -26.11
N GLY A 28 10.62 -27.15 -27.37
CA GLY A 28 10.96 -28.06 -28.48
C GLY A 28 12.44 -28.07 -28.88
N GLU A 29 13.23 -27.11 -28.39
CA GLU A 29 14.69 -27.01 -28.61
C GLU A 29 15.49 -27.61 -27.43
N MET A 30 14.82 -27.99 -26.33
CA MET A 30 15.46 -28.54 -25.14
C MET A 30 15.77 -30.03 -25.30
N ASN A 31 16.97 -30.44 -24.87
CA ASN A 31 17.31 -31.87 -24.77
C ASN A 31 16.58 -32.55 -23.59
N THR A 32 16.64 -33.88 -23.55
CA THR A 32 15.96 -34.68 -22.50
C THR A 32 16.35 -34.27 -21.08
N SER A 33 17.63 -33.98 -20.84
CA SER A 33 18.12 -33.56 -19.51
C SER A 33 17.56 -32.19 -19.11
N GLN A 34 17.48 -31.25 -20.05
CA GLN A 34 16.92 -29.92 -19.83
C GLN A 34 15.41 -30.00 -19.54
N LEU A 35 14.67 -30.82 -20.30
CA LEU A 35 13.24 -31.06 -20.06
C LEU A 35 12.98 -31.73 -18.70
N GLN A 36 13.81 -32.70 -18.31
CA GLN A 36 13.74 -33.31 -16.98
C GLN A 36 13.98 -32.27 -15.87
N THR A 37 14.96 -31.39 -16.06
CA THR A 37 15.26 -30.30 -15.12
C THR A 37 14.08 -29.32 -15.02
N LEU A 38 13.51 -28.91 -16.16
CA LEU A 38 12.33 -28.05 -16.22
C LEU A 38 11.13 -28.67 -15.48
N ASN A 39 10.77 -29.92 -15.81
CA ASN A 39 9.67 -30.64 -15.16
C ASN A 39 9.90 -30.81 -13.65
N SER A 40 11.15 -31.04 -13.25
CA SER A 40 11.49 -31.17 -11.84
C SER A 40 11.38 -29.84 -11.09
N LYS A 41 11.83 -28.74 -11.72
CA LYS A 41 11.71 -27.38 -11.16
C LYS A 41 10.25 -26.96 -11.02
N LEU A 42 9.39 -27.38 -11.93
CA LEU A 42 7.95 -27.14 -11.84
C LEU A 42 7.25 -27.95 -10.74
N SER A 43 7.79 -29.13 -10.38
CA SER A 43 7.09 -30.10 -9.52
C SER A 43 7.59 -30.21 -8.09
N ARG A 44 8.90 -30.16 -7.85
CA ARG A 44 9.51 -30.57 -6.57
C ARG A 44 10.57 -29.61 -6.02
N GLY A 45 10.77 -28.45 -6.65
CA GLY A 45 11.77 -27.47 -6.21
C GLY A 45 13.20 -27.98 -6.34
N ILE A 46 13.83 -27.78 -7.50
CA ILE A 46 15.24 -28.13 -7.69
C ILE A 46 16.05 -26.85 -7.89
N LYS A 47 17.12 -26.73 -7.09
CA LYS A 47 18.06 -25.59 -7.11
C LYS A 47 18.90 -25.45 -8.38
N SER A 48 18.80 -26.40 -9.31
CA SER A 48 19.57 -26.36 -10.56
C SER A 48 19.01 -25.29 -11.49
N ASP A 49 19.92 -24.56 -12.14
CA ASP A 49 19.56 -23.66 -13.22
C ASP A 49 19.08 -24.46 -14.44
N ILE A 50 18.14 -23.88 -15.16
CA ILE A 50 17.75 -24.36 -16.49
C ILE A 50 18.46 -23.41 -17.45
N PRO A 51 19.58 -23.84 -18.08
CA PRO A 51 20.32 -22.97 -18.98
C PRO A 51 19.38 -22.31 -19.98
N SER A 52 19.57 -21.01 -20.21
CA SER A 52 18.83 -20.28 -21.24
C SER A 52 17.31 -20.18 -21.03
N THR A 53 16.79 -20.47 -19.83
CA THR A 53 15.36 -20.32 -19.50
C THR A 53 15.20 -19.58 -18.17
N TRP A 54 14.45 -18.49 -18.16
CA TRP A 54 14.20 -17.69 -16.95
C TRP A 54 12.78 -17.81 -16.42
N GLY A 55 11.85 -18.39 -17.20
CA GLY A 55 10.51 -18.62 -16.70
C GLY A 55 9.61 -19.35 -17.68
N THR A 56 8.33 -19.45 -17.33
CA THR A 56 7.28 -20.02 -18.17
C THR A 56 6.01 -19.17 -18.08
N ILE A 57 5.28 -19.04 -19.19
CA ILE A 57 3.98 -18.36 -19.24
C ILE A 57 2.89 -19.31 -19.73
N GLY A 58 1.73 -19.33 -19.06
CA GLY A 58 0.59 -20.16 -19.41
C GLY A 58 -0.71 -19.58 -18.84
N TRP A 59 -1.82 -20.33 -18.92
CA TRP A 59 -3.02 -19.97 -18.16
C TRP A 59 -2.85 -20.27 -16.68
N ALA A 60 -3.47 -19.46 -15.82
CA ALA A 60 -3.63 -19.77 -14.41
C ALA A 60 -4.51 -21.01 -14.21
N ASP A 61 -5.64 -21.03 -14.93
CA ASP A 61 -6.62 -22.10 -14.88
C ASP A 61 -6.19 -23.31 -15.72
N ASN A 62 -6.68 -24.49 -15.36
CA ASN A 62 -6.43 -25.76 -16.07
C ASN A 62 -7.10 -25.83 -17.45
N ASN A 63 -7.38 -24.69 -18.09
CA ASN A 63 -8.02 -24.67 -19.40
C ASN A 63 -7.00 -25.11 -20.47
N THR A 64 -7.19 -26.33 -20.96
CA THR A 64 -6.34 -26.98 -21.95
C THR A 64 -6.47 -26.34 -23.34
N ASP A 65 -7.52 -25.57 -23.59
CA ASP A 65 -7.79 -24.93 -24.89
C ASP A 65 -7.19 -23.52 -24.95
N MET A 66 -5.87 -23.40 -24.83
CA MET A 66 -5.13 -22.16 -25.15
C MET A 66 -5.40 -21.74 -26.59
N LYS A 67 -6.27 -20.75 -26.81
CA LYS A 67 -6.53 -20.15 -28.14
C LYS A 67 -6.10 -18.69 -28.19
N PHE A 68 -4.91 -18.38 -27.66
CA PHE A 68 -4.29 -17.09 -27.95
C PHE A 68 -4.04 -16.97 -29.45
N LYS A 69 -4.37 -15.82 -30.03
CA LYS A 69 -3.98 -15.49 -31.40
C LYS A 69 -2.93 -14.39 -31.35
N GLY A 70 -1.98 -14.43 -32.27
CA GLY A 70 -0.90 -13.45 -32.33
C GLY A 70 0.32 -13.87 -31.53
N SER A 71 1.08 -12.88 -31.08
CA SER A 71 2.40 -13.11 -30.48
C SER A 71 2.67 -12.21 -29.28
N ILE A 72 3.68 -12.60 -28.50
CA ILE A 72 4.29 -11.74 -27.49
C ILE A 72 5.77 -11.59 -27.80
N ASP A 73 6.32 -10.42 -27.47
CA ASP A 73 7.75 -10.17 -27.52
C ASP A 73 8.31 -10.16 -26.11
N PHE A 74 9.46 -10.77 -25.87
CA PHE A 74 10.06 -10.85 -24.54
C PHE A 74 11.58 -10.76 -24.56
N SER A 75 12.15 -10.44 -23.39
CA SER A 75 13.59 -10.42 -23.19
C SER A 75 14.16 -11.82 -23.10
N GLU A 76 15.17 -12.13 -23.91
CA GLU A 76 15.81 -13.43 -23.96
C GLU A 76 16.73 -13.67 -22.74
N ASN A 77 17.67 -12.75 -22.51
CA ASN A 77 18.71 -12.85 -21.48
C ASN A 77 18.50 -11.87 -20.31
N GLY A 78 17.53 -10.95 -20.43
CA GLY A 78 17.35 -9.83 -19.51
C GLY A 78 18.24 -8.62 -19.87
N ASN A 79 17.94 -7.47 -19.26
CA ASN A 79 18.62 -6.20 -19.41
C ASN A 79 19.21 -5.77 -18.05
N LEU A 80 20.44 -5.27 -18.05
CA LEU A 80 21.12 -4.77 -16.85
C LEU A 80 21.14 -3.23 -16.79
N ASP A 81 20.82 -2.56 -17.89
CA ASP A 81 20.87 -1.12 -18.03
C ASP A 81 19.45 -0.62 -18.36
N SER A 82 18.59 -0.66 -17.33
CA SER A 82 17.19 -0.25 -17.43
C SER A 82 17.02 1.27 -17.51
N GLU A 83 15.95 1.72 -18.16
CA GLU A 83 15.62 3.12 -18.34
C GLU A 83 14.21 3.47 -17.83
N GLY A 84 13.85 4.75 -17.90
CA GLY A 84 12.48 5.22 -17.65
C GLY A 84 11.96 4.93 -16.24
N LYS A 85 10.67 4.59 -16.16
CA LYS A 85 10.02 4.25 -14.90
C LYS A 85 10.66 3.04 -14.22
N THR A 86 11.20 2.11 -14.98
CA THR A 86 11.83 0.90 -14.44
C THR A 86 13.12 1.22 -13.67
N LEU A 87 13.91 2.17 -14.18
CA LEU A 87 15.10 2.65 -13.47
C LEU A 87 14.74 3.25 -12.10
N SER A 88 13.63 3.98 -12.02
CA SER A 88 13.13 4.52 -10.74
C SER A 88 12.77 3.41 -9.75
N VAL A 89 12.07 2.35 -10.20
CA VAL A 89 11.76 1.19 -9.35
C VAL A 89 13.03 0.47 -8.90
N ILE A 90 14.01 0.30 -9.80
CA ILE A 90 15.31 -0.30 -9.47
C ILE A 90 16.02 0.52 -8.39
N GLY A 91 16.05 1.85 -8.52
CA GLY A 91 16.65 2.72 -7.50
C GLY A 91 16.02 2.54 -6.11
N GLU A 92 14.72 2.29 -6.04
CA GLU A 92 14.05 1.95 -4.78
C GLU A 92 14.45 0.55 -4.26
N ILE A 93 14.64 -0.45 -5.13
CA ILE A 93 15.15 -1.78 -4.75
C ILE A 93 16.54 -1.66 -4.12
N TYR A 94 17.46 -0.90 -4.73
CA TYR A 94 18.79 -0.67 -4.15
C TYR A 94 18.70 -0.01 -2.77
N ALA A 95 17.78 0.94 -2.58
CA ALA A 95 17.60 1.62 -1.30
C ALA A 95 17.12 0.71 -0.15
N ILE A 96 16.51 -0.44 -0.47
CA ILE A 96 15.96 -1.38 0.51
C ILE A 96 16.74 -2.71 0.57
N ASN A 97 17.79 -2.87 -0.23
CA ASN A 97 18.47 -4.16 -0.36
C ASN A 97 20.00 -4.01 -0.26
N PRO A 98 20.57 -4.21 0.93
CA PRO A 98 22.01 -4.05 1.14
C PRO A 98 22.87 -5.03 0.34
N PHE A 99 22.31 -6.15 -0.14
CA PHE A 99 23.06 -7.11 -0.95
C PHE A 99 23.40 -6.59 -2.35
N LEU A 100 22.78 -5.48 -2.75
CA LEU A 100 23.04 -4.80 -4.03
C LEU A 100 24.05 -3.65 -3.89
N ASN A 101 24.61 -3.41 -2.70
CA ASN A 101 25.65 -2.39 -2.52
C ASN A 101 26.98 -2.74 -3.21
N ASN A 102 27.14 -3.99 -3.67
CA ASN A 102 28.28 -4.40 -4.50
C ASN A 102 28.02 -4.01 -5.96
N LYS A 103 28.95 -3.24 -6.56
CA LYS A 103 28.87 -2.76 -7.96
C LYS A 103 28.79 -3.89 -9.01
N ASP A 104 29.26 -5.08 -8.67
CA ASP A 104 29.22 -6.24 -9.58
C ASP A 104 27.87 -6.95 -9.59
N ILE A 105 27.00 -6.67 -8.60
CA ILE A 105 25.68 -7.28 -8.49
C ILE A 105 24.65 -6.27 -8.98
N LYS A 106 24.00 -6.58 -10.11
CA LYS A 106 22.97 -5.73 -10.71
C LYS A 106 21.59 -6.38 -10.64
N VAL A 107 20.56 -5.53 -10.61
CA VAL A 107 19.19 -5.95 -10.89
C VAL A 107 19.08 -6.29 -12.38
N THR A 108 18.47 -7.44 -12.70
CA THR A 108 18.17 -7.85 -14.07
C THR A 108 16.71 -7.60 -14.37
N GLU A 109 16.44 -6.74 -15.34
CA GLU A 109 15.11 -6.51 -15.90
C GLU A 109 14.79 -7.54 -16.98
N ARG A 110 13.62 -8.15 -16.90
CA ARG A 110 13.02 -8.93 -17.98
C ARG A 110 11.67 -8.36 -18.32
N PHE A 111 11.24 -8.51 -19.57
CA PHE A 111 9.94 -8.01 -20.00
C PHE A 111 9.19 -9.00 -20.89
N ILE A 112 7.87 -8.83 -20.90
CA ILE A 112 6.94 -9.45 -21.83
C ILE A 112 5.99 -8.37 -22.35
N ASN A 113 6.05 -8.10 -23.65
CA ASN A 113 5.21 -7.16 -24.37
C ASN A 113 3.99 -7.90 -24.96
N PHE A 114 2.80 -7.43 -24.62
CA PHE A 114 1.53 -8.01 -25.04
C PHE A 114 0.85 -7.28 -26.21
N ASN A 115 1.52 -6.30 -26.84
CA ASN A 115 0.93 -5.49 -27.92
C ASN A 115 0.44 -6.29 -29.12
N ASN A 116 1.12 -7.38 -29.44
CA ASN A 116 0.80 -8.24 -30.57
C ASN A 116 -0.16 -9.39 -30.20
N LEU A 117 -0.60 -9.45 -28.94
CA LEU A 117 -1.53 -10.48 -28.46
C LEU A 117 -2.96 -10.09 -28.80
N LYS A 118 -3.63 -10.94 -29.59
CA LYS A 118 -5.06 -10.83 -29.86
C LYS A 118 -5.79 -11.81 -28.95
N LEU A 119 -6.50 -11.26 -27.97
CA LEU A 119 -7.43 -12.00 -27.13
C LEU A 119 -8.71 -12.31 -27.93
N GLY A 120 -8.59 -13.16 -28.96
CA GLY A 120 -9.72 -13.51 -29.82
C GLY A 120 -10.78 -14.27 -29.04
N GLY A 121 -12.03 -13.77 -29.04
CA GLY A 121 -13.18 -14.48 -28.47
C GLY A 121 -13.57 -14.11 -27.04
N LEU A 122 -12.86 -13.21 -26.35
CA LEU A 122 -13.29 -12.68 -25.03
C LEU A 122 -14.41 -11.62 -25.15
N ILE A 123 -15.31 -11.78 -26.13
CA ILE A 123 -16.29 -10.75 -26.52
C ILE A 123 -17.46 -10.63 -25.51
N ASP A 124 -17.66 -11.62 -24.63
CA ASP A 124 -18.85 -11.73 -23.77
C ASP A 124 -18.57 -11.72 -22.25
N PHE A 125 -17.45 -11.16 -21.79
CA PHE A 125 -17.28 -10.92 -20.35
C PHE A 125 -17.78 -9.51 -20.02
N ASP A 126 -19.02 -9.44 -19.55
CA ASP A 126 -19.69 -8.21 -19.09
C ASP A 126 -19.11 -7.67 -17.78
N ARG A 127 -18.19 -8.42 -17.13
CA ARG A 127 -17.63 -8.06 -15.82
C ARG A 127 -16.10 -8.27 -15.78
N PRO A 128 -15.33 -7.30 -15.22
CA PRO A 128 -13.86 -7.41 -15.06
C PRO A 128 -13.38 -8.64 -14.31
N ASN A 129 -14.20 -9.21 -13.43
CA ASN A 129 -13.85 -10.33 -12.57
C ASN A 129 -13.92 -11.70 -13.26
N GLU A 130 -14.28 -11.74 -14.54
CA GLU A 130 -14.48 -12.98 -15.31
C GLU A 130 -13.37 -13.22 -16.35
N LEU A 131 -12.41 -12.31 -16.48
CA LEU A 131 -11.26 -12.48 -17.36
C LEU A 131 -10.27 -13.48 -16.74
N PRO A 132 -9.80 -14.49 -17.49
CA PRO A 132 -8.84 -15.45 -16.98
C PRO A 132 -7.46 -14.81 -16.76
N ASP A 133 -6.78 -15.25 -15.70
CA ASP A 133 -5.43 -14.80 -15.38
C ASP A 133 -4.37 -15.58 -16.18
N LEU A 134 -3.31 -14.89 -16.58
CA LEU A 134 -2.08 -15.50 -17.06
C LEU A 134 -1.19 -15.90 -15.89
N ARG A 135 -0.60 -17.09 -15.93
CA ARG A 135 0.39 -17.55 -14.96
C ARG A 135 1.79 -17.36 -15.51
N LEU A 136 2.57 -16.49 -14.87
CA LEU A 136 4.01 -16.37 -15.09
C LEU A 136 4.76 -17.03 -13.93
N THR A 137 5.53 -18.07 -14.22
CA THR A 137 6.46 -18.67 -13.24
C THR A 137 7.87 -18.23 -13.57
N VAL A 138 8.50 -17.45 -12.69
CA VAL A 138 9.87 -16.98 -12.80
C VAL A 138 10.78 -17.96 -12.05
N PHE A 139 11.83 -18.44 -12.70
CA PHE A 139 12.83 -19.30 -12.08
C PHE A 139 13.93 -18.45 -11.44
N LEU A 140 14.27 -18.78 -10.21
CA LEU A 140 15.22 -18.05 -9.38
C LEU A 140 16.33 -18.96 -8.88
N LYS A 141 17.48 -18.36 -8.61
CA LYS A 141 18.52 -18.97 -7.80
C LYS A 141 18.12 -18.96 -6.32
N PRO A 142 18.74 -19.80 -5.47
CA PRO A 142 18.40 -19.90 -4.04
C PRO A 142 18.50 -18.59 -3.25
N ASP A 143 19.24 -17.62 -3.78
CA ASP A 143 19.56 -16.31 -3.21
C ASP A 143 19.07 -15.16 -4.11
N GLU A 144 18.08 -15.41 -4.96
CA GLU A 144 17.46 -14.39 -5.79
C GLU A 144 16.02 -14.09 -5.33
N GLY A 145 15.66 -12.81 -5.39
CA GLY A 145 14.29 -12.33 -5.28
C GLY A 145 13.74 -11.97 -6.66
N ALA A 146 12.42 -11.83 -6.74
CA ALA A 146 11.73 -11.30 -7.91
C ALA A 146 10.68 -10.29 -7.50
N LEU A 147 10.58 -9.22 -8.27
CA LEU A 147 9.49 -8.25 -8.20
C LEU A 147 8.88 -8.12 -9.59
N MET A 148 7.55 -8.10 -9.69
CA MET A 148 6.85 -7.97 -10.95
C MET A 148 5.89 -6.77 -10.93
N PHE A 149 5.82 -6.05 -12.04
CA PHE A 149 4.81 -5.02 -12.25
C PHE A 149 4.37 -4.97 -13.71
N MET A 150 3.14 -4.50 -13.92
CA MET A 150 2.60 -4.11 -15.21
C MET A 150 2.88 -2.63 -15.43
N GLN A 151 3.54 -2.29 -16.52
CA GLN A 151 3.79 -0.92 -16.94
C GLN A 151 2.76 -0.53 -18.01
N PHE A 152 2.13 0.62 -17.84
CA PHE A 152 1.18 1.22 -18.78
C PHE A 152 1.79 2.49 -19.35
N SER A 153 2.03 2.50 -20.65
CA SER A 153 2.61 3.62 -21.39
C SER A 153 2.03 3.71 -22.80
N ASP A 154 2.41 4.75 -23.55
CA ASP A 154 2.08 4.85 -24.96
C ASP A 154 2.67 3.64 -25.73
N SER A 155 1.99 3.18 -26.79
CA SER A 155 2.21 1.88 -27.45
C SER A 155 3.65 1.54 -27.84
N ASP A 156 4.48 2.57 -28.04
CA ASP A 156 5.84 2.48 -28.57
C ASP A 156 6.89 3.05 -27.60
N ASP A 157 6.48 3.44 -26.38
CA ASP A 157 7.38 3.99 -25.38
C ASP A 157 7.53 3.03 -24.19
N HIS A 158 8.46 2.09 -24.32
CA HIS A 158 8.75 1.09 -23.29
C HIS A 158 9.57 1.65 -22.11
N ASN A 159 10.16 2.83 -22.29
CA ASN A 159 11.03 3.49 -21.32
C ASN A 159 10.43 4.83 -20.86
N ASP A 160 9.10 4.98 -20.96
CA ASP A 160 8.37 6.17 -20.52
C ASP A 160 8.67 6.43 -19.01
N PRO A 161 9.30 7.56 -18.66
CA PRO A 161 9.58 7.92 -17.27
C PRO A 161 8.32 8.23 -16.47
N ASP A 162 7.24 8.62 -17.17
CA ASP A 162 5.93 8.96 -16.61
C ASP A 162 4.97 7.77 -16.64
N ALA A 163 5.43 6.57 -17.02
CA ALA A 163 4.61 5.39 -17.06
C ALA A 163 3.96 5.09 -15.71
N GLU A 164 2.70 4.65 -15.75
CA GLU A 164 2.00 4.16 -14.59
C GLU A 164 2.35 2.69 -14.38
N VAL A 165 2.56 2.28 -13.12
CA VAL A 165 2.92 0.91 -12.77
C VAL A 165 1.96 0.33 -11.74
N ILE A 166 1.56 -0.92 -11.95
CA ILE A 166 0.77 -1.70 -10.99
C ILE A 166 1.58 -2.95 -10.66
N PHE A 167 1.97 -3.10 -9.40
CA PHE A 167 2.73 -4.25 -8.95
C PHE A 167 1.83 -5.48 -8.84
N VAL A 168 2.43 -6.64 -8.99
CA VAL A 168 1.78 -7.94 -8.87
C VAL A 168 2.56 -8.78 -7.87
N MET A 169 1.85 -9.31 -6.87
CA MET A 169 2.46 -10.14 -5.84
C MET A 169 2.53 -11.61 -6.28
N PRO A 170 3.57 -12.35 -5.88
CA PRO A 170 3.63 -13.78 -6.13
C PRO A 170 2.62 -14.56 -5.27
N GLU A 171 2.26 -15.75 -5.73
CA GLU A 171 1.54 -16.74 -4.94
C GLU A 171 2.40 -17.21 -3.75
N GLU A 172 1.75 -17.63 -2.65
CA GLU A 172 2.44 -18.28 -1.54
C GLU A 172 3.03 -19.62 -2.00
N THR A 173 4.32 -19.81 -1.78
CA THR A 173 5.02 -21.05 -2.12
C THR A 173 6.15 -21.29 -1.13
N SER A 174 6.31 -22.56 -0.71
CA SER A 174 7.45 -23.01 0.09
C SER A 174 8.75 -23.01 -0.71
N GLU A 175 8.65 -22.87 -2.03
CA GLU A 175 9.74 -23.08 -2.98
C GLU A 175 10.51 -21.78 -3.18
N LYS A 176 11.82 -21.81 -2.88
CA LYS A 176 12.69 -20.63 -3.03
C LYS A 176 13.25 -20.47 -4.45
N ASP A 177 13.17 -21.51 -5.27
CA ASP A 177 13.76 -21.57 -6.61
C ASP A 177 12.85 -21.04 -7.72
N ARG A 178 11.65 -20.58 -7.37
CA ARG A 178 10.69 -19.98 -8.30
C ARG A 178 9.68 -19.08 -7.62
N LYS A 179 9.10 -18.16 -8.37
CA LYS A 179 7.94 -17.35 -7.98
C LYS A 179 6.88 -17.43 -9.07
N THR A 180 5.65 -17.74 -8.67
CA THR A 180 4.51 -17.73 -9.59
C THR A 180 3.73 -16.45 -9.40
N PHE A 181 3.41 -15.77 -10.48
CA PHE A 181 2.59 -14.57 -10.49
C PHE A 181 1.35 -14.81 -11.36
N LEU A 182 0.21 -14.30 -10.91
CA LEU A 182 -1.03 -14.27 -11.67
C LEU A 182 -1.22 -12.87 -12.24
N ILE A 183 -1.20 -12.75 -13.57
CA ILE A 183 -1.29 -11.52 -14.31
C ILE A 183 -2.74 -11.36 -14.78
N PRO A 184 -3.48 -10.38 -14.25
CA PRO A 184 -4.83 -10.11 -14.73
C PRO A 184 -4.80 -9.59 -16.16
N LEU A 185 -5.63 -10.18 -17.02
CA LEU A 185 -5.89 -9.65 -18.34
C LEU A 185 -6.92 -8.52 -18.25
N TYR A 186 -6.70 -7.42 -18.95
CA TYR A 186 -7.63 -6.29 -19.02
C TYR A 186 -8.37 -6.30 -20.37
N ASN A 187 -9.70 -6.10 -20.36
CA ASN A 187 -10.50 -6.03 -21.58
C ASN A 187 -10.19 -4.75 -22.38
N ALA A 188 -9.94 -4.91 -23.68
CA ALA A 188 -9.69 -3.80 -24.60
C ALA A 188 -10.95 -2.92 -24.87
N LYS A 189 -12.18 -3.45 -24.72
CA LYS A 189 -13.43 -2.68 -24.93
C LYS A 189 -13.71 -1.66 -23.81
N GLU A 190 -13.41 -1.99 -22.56
CA GLU A 190 -13.49 -1.01 -21.44
C GLU A 190 -12.43 0.09 -21.58
N ARG A 191 -11.27 -0.25 -22.18
CA ARG A 191 -10.29 0.75 -22.60
C ARG A 191 -10.82 1.62 -23.75
N SER A 192 -11.52 1.07 -24.74
CA SER A 192 -12.02 1.86 -25.87
C SER A 192 -13.12 2.84 -25.46
N THR A 193 -14.08 2.46 -24.62
CA THR A 193 -15.14 3.40 -24.16
C THR A 193 -14.54 4.53 -23.32
N THR A 194 -13.53 4.24 -22.50
CA THR A 194 -12.81 5.27 -21.74
C THR A 194 -11.92 6.14 -22.64
N LEU A 195 -11.31 5.60 -23.69
CA LEU A 195 -10.48 6.34 -24.66
C LEU A 195 -11.33 7.16 -25.66
N ASP A 196 -12.49 6.66 -26.07
CA ASP A 196 -13.45 7.28 -26.99
C ASP A 196 -14.13 8.51 -26.34
N ILE A 197 -14.41 8.45 -25.03
CA ILE A 197 -14.93 9.59 -24.25
C ILE A 197 -13.95 10.78 -24.23
N ILE A 198 -12.66 10.55 -24.54
CA ILE A 198 -11.56 11.49 -24.28
C ILE A 198 -10.86 11.92 -25.57
N GLY A 199 -11.34 11.47 -26.74
CA GLY A 199 -10.85 11.92 -28.05
C GLY A 199 -9.38 11.54 -28.34
N LYS A 200 -8.85 10.49 -27.69
CA LYS A 200 -7.50 9.98 -27.95
C LYS A 200 -7.57 8.64 -28.69
N THR A 201 -7.01 8.63 -29.90
CA THR A 201 -6.91 7.48 -30.81
C THR A 201 -5.71 6.56 -30.56
N LYS A 202 -4.82 6.85 -29.60
CA LYS A 202 -3.64 6.01 -29.35
C LYS A 202 -3.97 4.88 -28.36
N ALA A 203 -3.76 3.64 -28.79
CA ALA A 203 -3.94 2.45 -27.98
C ALA A 203 -2.93 2.43 -26.81
N LEU A 204 -3.41 2.35 -25.58
CA LEU A 204 -2.57 2.11 -24.40
C LEU A 204 -2.03 0.68 -24.44
N SER A 205 -0.71 0.55 -24.45
CA SER A 205 0.00 -0.73 -24.30
C SER A 205 0.13 -1.09 -22.82
N PHE A 206 0.20 -2.37 -22.51
CA PHE A 206 0.76 -2.81 -21.24
C PHE A 206 1.85 -3.84 -21.46
N MET A 207 2.90 -3.73 -20.65
CA MET A 207 4.04 -4.63 -20.63
C MET A 207 4.19 -5.18 -19.22
N VAL A 208 4.48 -6.47 -19.10
CA VAL A 208 4.90 -7.06 -17.82
C VAL A 208 6.41 -6.93 -17.71
N LYS A 209 6.89 -6.38 -16.59
CA LYS A 209 8.31 -6.31 -16.25
C LYS A 209 8.58 -7.11 -14.98
N VAL A 210 9.65 -7.90 -15.02
CA VAL A 210 10.14 -8.72 -13.91
C VAL A 210 11.56 -8.28 -13.57
N LEU A 211 11.77 -7.84 -12.34
CA LEU A 211 13.06 -7.48 -11.79
C LEU A 211 13.55 -8.62 -10.90
N THR A 212 14.63 -9.28 -11.30
CA THR A 212 15.31 -10.27 -10.45
C THR A 212 16.60 -9.70 -9.89
N TYR A 213 16.89 -10.00 -8.65
CA TYR A 213 18.03 -9.40 -7.95
C TYR A 213 18.50 -10.31 -6.82
N LYS A 214 19.76 -10.13 -6.40
CA LYS A 214 20.31 -10.82 -5.23
C LYS A 214 19.50 -10.47 -3.99
N LEU A 215 19.02 -11.49 -3.29
CA LEU A 215 18.31 -11.37 -2.03
C LEU A 215 19.08 -12.11 -0.93
N GLY A 216 18.96 -11.62 0.29
CA GLY A 216 19.54 -12.29 1.46
C GLY A 216 18.90 -13.64 1.72
N THR A 217 19.57 -14.44 2.55
CA THR A 217 18.96 -15.60 3.19
C THR A 217 18.28 -15.15 4.47
N GLY A 218 16.98 -15.41 4.60
CA GLY A 218 16.22 -15.14 5.82
C GLY A 218 14.74 -15.48 5.66
N THR A 219 13.98 -15.32 6.74
CA THR A 219 12.52 -15.28 6.67
C THR A 219 12.05 -13.95 6.05
N PRO A 220 10.81 -13.87 5.54
CA PRO A 220 10.24 -12.60 5.08
C PRO A 220 10.36 -11.47 6.12
N GLU A 221 10.13 -11.77 7.40
CA GLU A 221 10.25 -10.81 8.50
C GLU A 221 11.68 -10.29 8.64
N GLU A 222 12.68 -11.18 8.65
CA GLU A 222 14.10 -10.80 8.72
C GLU A 222 14.52 -9.92 7.54
N LEU A 223 14.06 -10.26 6.33
CA LEU A 223 14.36 -9.48 5.12
C LEU A 223 13.69 -8.10 5.14
N ILE A 224 12.47 -8.00 5.66
CA ILE A 224 11.77 -6.71 5.83
C ILE A 224 12.47 -5.88 6.92
N GLU A 225 12.88 -6.47 8.04
CA GLU A 225 13.70 -5.78 9.05
C GLU A 225 15.03 -5.28 8.48
N GLN A 226 15.69 -6.08 7.65
CA GLN A 226 16.92 -5.68 6.98
C GLN A 226 16.70 -4.51 6.02
N ALA A 227 15.65 -4.56 5.21
CA ALA A 227 15.27 -3.47 4.31
C ALA A 227 15.06 -2.15 5.06
N LYS A 228 14.45 -2.20 6.24
CA LYS A 228 14.28 -1.02 7.10
C LYS A 228 15.61 -0.49 7.59
N LYS A 229 16.48 -1.37 8.09
CA LYS A 229 17.79 -0.96 8.61
C LYS A 229 18.61 -0.25 7.53
N GLU A 230 18.52 -0.71 6.29
CA GLU A 230 19.21 -0.08 5.15
C GLU A 230 18.62 1.30 4.81
N LEU A 231 17.28 1.40 4.77
CA LEU A 231 16.62 2.69 4.57
C LEU A 231 17.03 3.72 5.62
N LEU A 232 17.15 3.31 6.89
CA LEU A 232 17.58 4.19 7.97
C LEU A 232 19.05 4.60 7.85
N ALA A 233 19.92 3.67 7.43
CA ALA A 233 21.35 3.94 7.26
C ALA A 233 21.63 4.92 6.12
N THR A 234 20.78 4.96 5.10
CA THR A 234 20.93 5.82 3.91
C THR A 234 20.31 7.21 4.06
N MET A 235 19.64 7.50 5.18
CA MET A 235 19.12 8.85 5.45
C MET A 235 20.25 9.81 5.80
N PRO A 236 20.39 10.94 5.08
CA PRO A 236 21.47 11.88 5.34
C PRO A 236 21.33 12.52 6.73
N GLY A 237 22.34 12.29 7.58
CA GLY A 237 22.76 13.21 8.64
C GLY A 237 21.91 13.28 9.91
N LYS A 238 22.38 12.59 10.96
CA LYS A 238 22.07 12.79 12.39
C LYS A 238 22.43 14.18 12.96
N ASN A 239 22.49 15.23 12.14
CA ASN A 239 22.89 16.59 12.54
C ASN A 239 21.88 17.64 12.04
N HIS A 240 20.62 17.59 12.48
CA HIS A 240 19.71 18.74 12.35
C HIS A 240 18.68 18.79 13.48
N ASP A 241 18.96 19.62 14.48
CA ASP A 241 18.12 19.98 15.64
C ASP A 241 16.75 20.63 15.30
N ARG A 242 16.22 20.49 14.08
CA ARG A 242 14.97 21.17 13.69
C ARG A 242 13.96 20.39 12.85
N TYR A 243 14.29 19.19 12.33
CA TYR A 243 13.35 18.41 11.52
C TYR A 243 13.57 16.89 11.71
N GLN A 244 13.25 16.38 12.90
CA GLN A 244 13.38 14.95 13.27
C GLN A 244 12.31 14.02 12.66
N ASP A 245 11.34 14.53 11.92
CA ASP A 245 10.22 13.74 11.42
C ASP A 245 10.42 13.27 9.96
N ASP A 246 11.53 12.61 9.63
CA ASP A 246 11.60 11.92 8.33
C ASP A 246 10.96 10.52 8.43
N VAL A 247 10.19 10.16 7.41
CA VAL A 247 9.20 9.06 7.35
C VAL A 247 9.84 7.66 7.51
N GLY A 248 11.16 7.61 7.70
CA GLY A 248 12.00 6.42 7.84
C GLY A 248 11.63 5.48 8.98
N ASP A 249 11.22 6.05 10.11
CA ASP A 249 11.36 5.34 11.37
C ASP A 249 10.16 4.44 11.76
N TYR A 250 9.02 4.47 11.07
CA TYR A 250 7.74 4.25 11.78
C TYR A 250 6.90 3.02 11.41
N ILE A 251 7.36 2.12 10.55
CA ILE A 251 6.45 1.08 10.02
C ILE A 251 6.52 -0.23 10.83
N PHE A 252 7.65 -0.52 11.48
CA PHE A 252 7.87 -1.75 12.26
C PHE A 252 8.97 -1.61 13.33
N GLY A 253 8.76 -2.22 14.50
CA GLY A 253 9.73 -2.33 15.61
C GLY A 253 9.32 -1.53 16.85
N ARG A 254 9.26 -2.19 18.02
CA ARG A 254 8.81 -1.61 19.32
C ARG A 254 9.68 -0.48 19.85
N ASP A 255 10.93 -0.44 19.43
CA ASP A 255 11.94 0.56 19.77
C ASP A 255 11.67 1.94 19.15
N LYS A 256 10.72 2.02 18.20
CA LYS A 256 10.44 3.23 17.42
C LYS A 256 9.04 3.78 17.63
N TYR A 257 8.31 3.16 18.55
CA TYR A 257 7.04 3.71 19.00
C TYR A 257 7.38 4.86 19.92
N SER A 258 6.69 5.97 19.72
CA SER A 258 6.95 7.16 20.49
C SER A 258 5.64 7.87 20.78
N ILE A 259 5.57 8.44 21.97
CA ILE A 259 4.60 9.49 22.23
C ILE A 259 5.34 10.79 22.04
N LYS A 260 4.77 11.68 21.25
CA LYS A 260 5.34 12.97 20.93
C LYS A 260 4.44 14.09 21.44
N LYS A 261 5.04 15.21 21.79
CA LYS A 261 4.35 16.42 22.21
C LYS A 261 4.58 17.53 21.19
N TYR A 262 3.51 18.22 20.82
CA TYR A 262 3.55 19.31 19.86
C TYR A 262 4.06 20.60 20.52
N THR A 263 4.99 21.28 19.87
CA THR A 263 5.53 22.57 20.25
C THR A 263 5.32 23.57 19.12
N LYS A 264 4.73 24.72 19.43
CA LYS A 264 4.58 25.82 18.47
C LYS A 264 5.95 26.38 18.11
N ALA A 265 6.18 26.67 16.83
CA ALA A 265 7.39 27.37 16.44
C ALA A 265 7.31 28.83 16.89
N VAL A 266 8.37 29.32 17.56
CA VAL A 266 8.48 30.73 17.93
C VAL A 266 9.09 31.46 16.73
N ASN A 267 8.29 31.84 15.75
CA ASN A 267 8.71 32.76 14.70
C ASN A 267 7.67 33.88 14.54
N THR A 268 8.09 35.12 14.75
CA THR A 268 7.23 36.27 15.08
C THR A 268 6.54 36.95 13.90
N VAL A 269 6.74 36.47 12.67
CA VAL A 269 6.30 37.20 11.46
C VAL A 269 5.18 36.48 10.69
N ALA A 270 5.00 35.18 10.89
CA ALA A 270 3.86 34.44 10.39
C ALA A 270 3.61 33.27 11.35
N ASN A 271 2.36 32.86 11.52
CA ASN A 271 1.92 31.79 12.41
C ASN A 271 2.40 30.42 11.85
N THR A 272 3.72 30.25 11.80
CA THR A 272 4.48 29.30 10.97
C THR A 272 4.57 27.94 11.66
N GLY A 273 3.41 27.30 11.83
CA GLY A 273 3.35 25.90 12.21
C GLY A 273 3.97 25.55 13.56
N GLY A 274 4.46 24.32 13.65
CA GLY A 274 5.14 23.78 14.83
C GLY A 274 5.80 22.45 14.51
N TYR A 275 6.24 21.74 15.55
CA TYR A 275 6.94 20.47 15.43
C TYR A 275 6.59 19.54 16.58
N PHE A 276 6.83 18.25 16.41
CA PHE A 276 6.65 17.24 17.45
C PHE A 276 7.99 16.82 18.05
N THR A 277 8.02 16.57 19.34
CA THR A 277 9.21 16.14 20.09
C THR A 277 8.86 14.98 21.00
N ASP A 278 9.74 13.98 21.13
CA ASP A 278 9.52 12.84 22.01
C ASP A 278 9.30 13.24 23.46
N ILE A 279 8.39 12.53 24.15
CA ILE A 279 8.05 12.85 25.54
C ILE A 279 9.20 12.63 26.52
N ASP A 280 10.21 11.83 26.15
CA ASP A 280 11.43 11.65 26.95
C ASP A 280 12.25 12.95 27.01
N GLN A 281 12.10 13.83 26.02
CA GLN A 281 12.71 15.16 25.97
C GLN A 281 11.75 16.24 26.45
N LEU A 282 10.45 16.10 26.15
CA LEU A 282 9.42 17.05 26.55
C LEU A 282 8.20 16.34 27.18
N PRO A 283 8.20 16.15 28.52
CA PRO A 283 7.17 15.37 29.19
C PRO A 283 5.74 15.88 28.99
N ILE A 284 4.79 14.95 29.02
CA ILE A 284 3.35 15.23 28.99
C ILE A 284 2.95 15.90 30.31
N ASP A 285 2.14 16.95 30.24
CA ASP A 285 1.48 17.49 31.43
C ASP A 285 0.10 16.86 31.57
N TYR A 286 -0.02 15.87 32.45
CA TYR A 286 -1.25 15.10 32.63
C TYR A 286 -2.41 15.91 33.23
N SER A 287 -2.17 17.16 33.68
CA SER A 287 -3.24 18.05 34.16
C SER A 287 -3.99 18.78 33.03
N LYS A 288 -3.43 18.78 31.81
CA LYS A 288 -3.92 19.58 30.69
C LYS A 288 -5.02 18.91 29.87
N ASN A 289 -5.91 19.73 29.33
CA ASN A 289 -6.88 19.34 28.30
C ASN A 289 -6.12 18.99 27.03
N THR A 290 -6.18 17.72 26.63
CA THR A 290 -5.25 17.12 25.68
C THR A 290 -5.97 16.60 24.45
N LEU A 291 -5.42 16.92 23.27
CA LEU A 291 -5.72 16.23 22.02
C LEU A 291 -4.63 15.19 21.73
N LEU A 292 -5.03 13.95 21.46
CA LEU A 292 -4.17 12.87 21.00
C LEU A 292 -4.39 12.63 19.49
N LEU A 293 -3.30 12.67 18.72
CA LEU A 293 -3.30 12.33 17.30
C LEU A 293 -2.86 10.88 17.09
N ILE A 294 -3.61 10.12 16.28
CA ILE A 294 -3.30 8.71 15.97
C ILE A 294 -3.31 8.48 14.45
N HIS A 295 -2.15 8.16 13.89
CA HIS A 295 -1.94 8.08 12.44
C HIS A 295 -2.46 6.77 11.81
N GLY A 296 -2.40 6.70 10.48
CA GLY A 296 -2.85 5.54 9.69
C GLY A 296 -1.77 4.51 9.38
N THR A 297 -2.10 3.54 8.53
CA THR A 297 -1.16 2.49 8.10
C THR A 297 -0.03 3.04 7.22
N PHE A 298 1.21 2.52 7.35
CA PHE A 298 2.41 2.96 6.61
C PHE A 298 2.76 4.45 6.76
N ALA A 299 2.22 5.12 7.76
CA ALA A 299 2.44 6.53 8.04
C ALA A 299 2.99 6.76 9.45
N ASN A 300 3.30 8.01 9.75
CA ASN A 300 3.58 8.53 11.09
C ASN A 300 2.77 9.82 11.31
N THR A 301 2.98 10.48 12.45
CA THR A 301 2.33 11.75 12.80
C THR A 301 2.48 12.80 11.72
N LYS A 302 3.67 12.99 11.13
CA LYS A 302 3.88 13.94 10.03
C LYS A 302 3.20 13.51 8.74
N GLY A 303 3.33 12.25 8.35
CA GLY A 303 2.76 11.71 7.11
C GLY A 303 1.23 11.80 7.10
N THR A 304 0.58 11.60 8.26
CA THR A 304 -0.87 11.74 8.38
C THR A 304 -1.31 13.18 8.66
N PHE A 305 -0.71 13.87 9.64
CA PHE A 305 -1.21 15.14 10.15
C PHE A 305 -0.37 16.36 9.77
N GLY A 306 0.70 16.20 8.98
CA GLY A 306 1.60 17.30 8.59
C GLY A 306 0.87 18.49 7.98
N LYS A 307 -0.19 18.24 7.20
CA LYS A 307 -1.04 19.30 6.63
C LYS A 307 -1.83 20.12 7.66
N LEU A 308 -1.91 19.68 8.92
CA LEU A 308 -2.51 20.44 10.02
C LEU A 308 -1.52 21.38 10.72
N TYR A 309 -0.20 21.18 10.57
CA TYR A 309 0.81 21.90 11.33
C TYR A 309 2.08 22.34 10.61
N LEU A 310 2.32 21.88 9.39
CA LEU A 310 3.45 22.29 8.55
C LEU A 310 3.04 23.18 7.38
N ASP A 311 1.74 23.26 7.07
CA ASP A 311 1.30 24.03 5.91
C ASP A 311 1.50 25.53 6.18
N VAL A 312 2.49 26.10 5.51
CA VAL A 312 2.95 27.50 5.59
C VAL A 312 2.28 28.40 4.56
N GLU A 313 1.41 27.85 3.71
CA GLU A 313 0.51 28.67 2.90
C GLU A 313 -0.34 29.54 3.84
N ASP A 314 -0.58 30.81 3.48
CA ASP A 314 -1.12 31.95 4.28
C ASP A 314 -2.45 31.72 5.06
N GLN A 315 -2.94 30.48 5.15
CA GLN A 315 -4.21 30.06 5.72
C GLN A 315 -4.11 29.49 7.15
N GLY A 316 -2.99 29.70 7.84
CA GLY A 316 -2.81 29.36 9.26
C GLY A 316 -2.67 27.87 9.58
N CYS A 317 -2.03 27.60 10.73
CA CYS A 317 -1.82 26.26 11.27
C CYS A 317 -2.98 25.87 12.20
N LEU A 318 -3.72 24.81 11.87
CA LEU A 318 -4.87 24.38 12.67
C LEU A 318 -4.48 23.98 14.09
N LEU A 319 -3.36 23.28 14.27
CA LEU A 319 -2.93 22.87 15.61
C LEU A 319 -2.58 24.08 16.48
N ASN A 320 -1.99 25.13 15.89
CA ASN A 320 -1.75 26.39 16.59
C ASN A 320 -3.08 27.05 16.96
N ASP A 321 -4.02 27.15 16.02
CA ASP A 321 -5.34 27.73 16.25
C ASP A 321 -6.09 27.02 17.39
N LEU A 322 -6.05 25.69 17.45
CA LEU A 322 -6.70 24.92 18.52
C LEU A 322 -6.11 25.24 19.90
N LEU A 323 -4.80 25.48 19.97
CA LEU A 323 -4.11 25.88 21.20
C LEU A 323 -4.35 27.37 21.54
N ASP A 324 -4.29 28.28 20.56
CA ASP A 324 -4.44 29.73 20.78
C ASP A 324 -5.87 30.10 21.20
N ASN A 325 -6.86 29.37 20.69
CA ASN A 325 -8.27 29.57 21.05
C ASN A 325 -8.67 28.77 22.32
N GLY A 326 -7.72 28.16 23.02
CA GLY A 326 -7.99 27.42 24.26
C GLY A 326 -8.85 26.17 24.10
N VAL A 327 -9.03 25.66 22.87
CA VAL A 327 -9.76 24.40 22.63
C VAL A 327 -9.01 23.23 23.29
N PHE A 328 -7.67 23.27 23.22
CA PHE A 328 -6.78 22.38 23.94
C PHE A 328 -5.65 23.16 24.61
N GLU A 329 -5.11 22.61 25.68
CA GLU A 329 -3.95 23.17 26.40
C GLU A 329 -2.65 22.46 26.01
N GLN A 330 -2.75 21.25 25.45
CA GLN A 330 -1.64 20.53 24.81
C GLN A 330 -2.14 19.59 23.71
N ILE A 331 -1.25 19.28 22.77
CA ILE A 331 -1.47 18.28 21.73
C ILE A 331 -0.32 17.28 21.80
N ILE A 332 -0.67 16.00 21.80
CA ILE A 332 0.26 14.88 21.73
C ILE A 332 -0.06 14.00 20.52
N ALA A 333 0.88 13.20 20.08
CA ALA A 333 0.69 12.24 19.02
C ALA A 333 1.29 10.89 19.40
N PHE A 334 0.71 9.81 18.89
CA PHE A 334 1.18 8.46 19.11
C PHE A 334 1.64 7.86 17.79
N ASP A 335 2.96 7.75 17.65
CA ASP A 335 3.58 7.00 16.57
C ASP A 335 3.64 5.51 16.97
N HIS A 336 2.87 4.68 16.28
CA HIS A 336 2.61 3.28 16.63
C HIS A 336 2.89 2.36 15.42
N PRO A 337 3.16 1.06 15.64
CA PRO A 337 3.39 0.13 14.54
C PRO A 337 2.11 -0.04 13.73
N THR A 338 2.27 -0.01 12.43
CA THR A 338 1.13 0.08 11.52
C THR A 338 0.69 -1.25 10.94
N VAL A 339 1.57 -2.26 10.95
CA VAL A 339 1.32 -3.56 10.31
C VAL A 339 1.55 -4.74 11.28
N SER A 340 2.63 -4.72 12.06
CA SER A 340 3.05 -5.88 12.88
C SER A 340 2.26 -6.12 14.15
N GLU A 341 1.53 -5.14 14.65
CA GLU A 341 0.80 -5.20 15.92
C GLU A 341 -0.65 -4.78 15.72
N ASN A 342 -1.57 -5.31 16.54
CA ASN A 342 -2.99 -4.93 16.53
C ASN A 342 -3.26 -3.71 17.44
N ALA A 343 -4.50 -3.22 17.49
CA ALA A 343 -4.87 -2.06 18.30
C ALA A 343 -4.68 -2.28 19.80
N GLN A 344 -4.84 -3.52 20.29
CA GLN A 344 -4.61 -3.84 21.70
C GLN A 344 -3.13 -3.75 22.07
N ASP A 345 -2.25 -4.38 21.28
CA ASP A 345 -0.80 -4.32 21.44
C ASP A 345 -0.33 -2.84 21.48
N ASN A 346 -0.92 -1.99 20.62
CA ASN A 346 -0.60 -0.56 20.56
C ASN A 346 -1.04 0.21 21.80
N LEU A 347 -2.23 -0.07 22.32
CA LEU A 347 -2.72 0.51 23.55
C LEU A 347 -1.88 0.09 24.75
N GLU A 348 -1.56 -1.20 24.87
CA GLU A 348 -0.71 -1.71 25.95
C GLU A 348 0.66 -1.04 25.94
N TRP A 349 1.27 -0.88 24.76
CA TRP A 349 2.52 -0.15 24.65
C TRP A 349 2.38 1.30 25.12
N PHE A 350 1.33 2.02 24.69
CA PHE A 350 1.09 3.40 25.09
C PHE A 350 0.93 3.52 26.61
N LEU A 351 0.12 2.65 27.22
CA LEU A 351 -0.11 2.62 28.66
C LEU A 351 1.18 2.31 29.44
N ASN A 352 1.98 1.35 28.97
CA ASN A 352 3.28 1.06 29.56
C ASN A 352 4.23 2.25 29.49
N LYS A 353 4.20 3.03 28.40
CA LYS A 353 5.06 4.21 28.22
C LYS A 353 4.65 5.37 29.13
N ILE A 354 3.36 5.57 29.40
CA ILE A 354 2.89 6.60 30.35
C ILE A 354 2.93 6.14 31.82
N GLY A 355 3.01 4.84 32.09
CA GLY A 355 3.05 4.27 33.44
C GLY A 355 1.77 4.57 34.24
N ASP A 356 1.93 4.82 35.55
CA ASP A 356 0.80 5.12 36.46
C ASP A 356 0.27 6.56 36.33
N ASN A 357 0.80 7.35 35.40
CA ASN A 357 0.38 8.74 35.21
C ASN A 357 -1.06 8.81 34.69
N LYS A 358 -1.90 9.54 35.41
CA LYS A 358 -3.32 9.70 35.11
C LYS A 358 -3.62 11.09 34.56
N PHE A 359 -4.33 11.14 33.43
CA PHE A 359 -4.87 12.38 32.90
C PHE A 359 -5.98 12.92 33.82
N ALA A 360 -5.79 14.13 34.35
CA ALA A 360 -6.75 14.79 35.24
C ALA A 360 -8.02 15.23 34.50
N LYS A 361 -7.90 15.52 33.21
CA LYS A 361 -9.00 15.87 32.31
C LYS A 361 -9.16 14.77 31.24
N PRO A 362 -10.40 14.44 30.83
CA PRO A 362 -10.62 13.57 29.68
C PRO A 362 -9.91 14.08 28.42
N ILE A 363 -9.25 13.18 27.69
CA ILE A 363 -8.59 13.49 26.44
C ILE A 363 -9.57 13.44 25.26
N SER A 364 -9.20 14.11 24.17
CA SER A 364 -9.86 13.96 22.88
C SER A 364 -8.92 13.28 21.89
N ILE A 365 -9.45 12.56 20.91
CA ILE A 365 -8.67 11.83 19.91
C ILE A 365 -9.05 12.31 18.51
N LEU A 366 -8.05 12.59 17.69
CA LEU A 366 -8.18 12.75 16.24
C LEU A 366 -7.38 11.64 15.56
N SER A 367 -8.04 10.82 14.75
CA SER A 367 -7.43 9.65 14.13
C SER A 367 -7.75 9.54 12.65
N ALA A 368 -6.95 8.79 11.91
CA ALA A 368 -7.18 8.54 10.49
C ALA A 368 -6.90 7.08 10.10
N SER A 369 -7.60 6.56 9.10
CA SER A 369 -7.36 5.23 8.54
C SER A 369 -7.39 4.14 9.63
N ARG A 370 -6.38 3.28 9.73
CA ARG A 370 -6.23 2.27 10.80
C ARG A 370 -6.18 2.89 12.20
N GLY A 371 -5.68 4.12 12.35
CA GLY A 371 -5.68 4.82 13.63
C GLY A 371 -7.07 4.93 14.26
N ALA A 372 -8.15 4.83 13.47
CA ALA A 372 -9.51 4.72 13.96
C ALA A 372 -9.76 3.47 14.82
N LEU A 373 -9.19 2.32 14.46
CA LEU A 373 -9.28 1.08 15.24
C LEU A 373 -8.52 1.20 16.57
N VAL A 374 -7.34 1.83 16.54
CA VAL A 374 -6.56 2.15 17.74
C VAL A 374 -7.33 3.12 18.63
N ALA A 375 -7.91 4.19 18.07
CA ALA A 375 -8.74 5.14 18.81
C ALA A 375 -9.97 4.49 19.46
N LYS A 376 -10.63 3.57 18.75
CA LYS A 376 -11.73 2.77 19.31
C LYS A 376 -11.27 1.95 20.51
N ARG A 377 -10.13 1.27 20.39
CA ARG A 377 -9.56 0.49 21.50
C ARG A 377 -9.22 1.37 22.71
N PHE A 378 -8.66 2.56 22.48
CA PHE A 378 -8.40 3.56 23.53
C PHE A 378 -9.71 3.96 24.24
N SER A 379 -10.78 4.23 23.49
CA SER A 379 -12.06 4.70 24.03
C SER A 379 -12.88 3.65 24.78
N ALA A 380 -12.58 2.36 24.59
CA ALA A 380 -13.31 1.23 25.15
C ALA A 380 -12.51 0.41 26.17
N HIS A 381 -11.36 0.91 26.62
CA HIS A 381 -10.46 0.16 27.48
C HIS A 381 -10.93 0.07 28.95
N GLY A 382 -10.51 -0.96 29.70
CA GLY A 382 -10.83 -1.08 31.14
C GLY A 382 -10.12 -0.05 32.04
N HIS A 383 -8.99 0.52 31.58
CA HIS A 383 -8.21 1.56 32.27
C HIS A 383 -8.71 2.99 31.99
N ASN A 384 -10.02 3.18 31.78
CA ASN A 384 -10.64 4.50 31.60
C ASN A 384 -10.34 5.48 32.74
N HIS A 385 -9.95 4.98 33.90
CA HIS A 385 -9.52 5.82 35.02
C HIS A 385 -8.14 6.45 34.84
N ILE A 386 -7.26 5.91 33.99
CA ILE A 386 -5.93 6.47 33.68
C ILE A 386 -6.05 7.52 32.57
N MET A 387 -6.82 7.20 31.54
CA MET A 387 -6.96 8.02 30.35
C MET A 387 -8.42 8.05 29.89
N PRO A 388 -9.28 8.83 30.56
CA PRO A 388 -10.67 8.99 30.13
C PRO A 388 -10.73 9.68 28.76
N VAL A 389 -11.65 9.25 27.89
CA VAL A 389 -11.77 9.73 26.51
C VAL A 389 -13.14 10.39 26.34
N LYS A 390 -13.15 11.68 25.96
CA LYS A 390 -14.37 12.48 25.81
C LYS A 390 -14.87 12.56 24.38
N LYS A 391 -13.96 12.71 23.41
CA LYS A 391 -14.31 12.88 21.99
C LYS A 391 -13.37 12.08 21.12
N VAL A 392 -13.90 11.46 20.08
CA VAL A 392 -13.13 10.77 19.05
C VAL A 392 -13.61 11.22 17.66
N MET A 393 -12.72 11.82 16.89
CA MET A 393 -12.94 12.15 15.49
C MET A 393 -12.11 11.21 14.62
N MET A 394 -12.73 10.58 13.62
CA MET A 394 -12.08 9.58 12.77
C MET A 394 -12.22 9.99 11.29
N PHE A 395 -11.11 10.02 10.57
CA PHE A 395 -11.06 10.28 9.14
C PHE A 395 -10.84 8.98 8.37
N SER A 396 -11.74 8.63 7.46
CA SER A 396 -11.62 7.44 6.60
C SER A 396 -11.25 6.16 7.37
N GLY A 397 -11.94 5.90 8.47
CA GLY A 397 -11.60 4.79 9.38
C GLY A 397 -11.59 3.43 8.68
N ALA A 398 -10.49 2.67 8.82
CA ALA A 398 -10.29 1.38 8.16
C ALA A 398 -11.01 0.23 8.90
N ASN A 399 -12.31 0.37 9.16
CA ASN A 399 -13.11 -0.57 9.97
C ASN A 399 -13.57 -1.80 9.19
N GLY A 400 -12.74 -2.31 8.29
CA GLY A 400 -13.12 -3.31 7.29
C GLY A 400 -12.60 -2.88 5.92
N VAL A 401 -11.43 -3.38 5.54
CA VAL A 401 -10.81 -3.07 4.25
C VAL A 401 -11.20 -4.14 3.25
N GLY A 402 -12.14 -3.84 2.34
CA GLY A 402 -12.69 -4.82 1.39
C GLY A 402 -11.65 -5.53 0.51
N TRP A 403 -10.51 -4.88 0.26
CA TRP A 403 -9.35 -5.49 -0.41
C TRP A 403 -8.85 -6.77 0.27
N PHE A 404 -9.02 -6.89 1.60
CA PHE A 404 -8.48 -8.00 2.38
C PHE A 404 -9.30 -9.30 2.26
N ASN A 405 -10.41 -9.25 1.54
CA ASN A 405 -11.23 -10.43 1.25
C ASN A 405 -10.62 -11.31 0.15
N THR A 406 -9.67 -10.81 -0.65
CA THR A 406 -9.11 -11.56 -1.78
C THR A 406 -7.62 -11.24 -1.99
N GLY A 407 -6.77 -12.26 -1.92
CA GLY A 407 -5.31 -12.12 -2.06
C GLY A 407 -4.88 -11.44 -3.37
N ALA A 408 -5.54 -11.75 -4.49
CA ALA A 408 -5.28 -11.15 -5.79
C ALA A 408 -5.40 -9.61 -5.80
N LYS A 409 -6.23 -9.03 -4.92
CA LYS A 409 -6.49 -7.60 -4.88
C LYS A 409 -5.55 -6.82 -3.95
N ILE A 410 -4.77 -7.53 -3.13
CA ILE A 410 -3.77 -6.93 -2.23
C ILE A 410 -2.68 -6.22 -3.01
N ALA A 411 -2.25 -6.79 -4.14
CA ALA A 411 -1.23 -6.18 -4.97
C ALA A 411 -1.68 -4.80 -5.51
N THR A 412 -2.95 -4.71 -5.92
CA THR A 412 -3.58 -3.44 -6.34
C THR A 412 -3.65 -2.44 -5.19
N LEU A 413 -4.13 -2.87 -4.01
CA LEU A 413 -4.17 -2.03 -2.82
C LEU A 413 -2.79 -1.48 -2.44
N LEU A 414 -1.78 -2.34 -2.33
CA LEU A 414 -0.43 -1.92 -2.01
C LEU A 414 0.12 -0.97 -3.08
N SER A 415 -0.23 -1.17 -4.36
CA SER A 415 0.21 -0.28 -5.45
C SER A 415 -0.40 1.12 -5.29
N ILE A 416 -1.69 1.18 -4.93
CA ILE A 416 -2.39 2.42 -4.59
C ILE A 416 -1.73 3.08 -3.37
N TRP A 417 -1.49 2.32 -2.29
CA TRP A 417 -0.84 2.84 -1.08
C TRP A 417 0.55 3.38 -1.36
N LYS A 418 1.36 2.68 -2.16
CA LYS A 418 2.68 3.17 -2.58
C LYS A 418 2.57 4.50 -3.32
N LYS A 419 1.56 4.66 -4.17
CA LYS A 419 1.32 5.90 -4.94
C LYS A 419 0.90 7.06 -4.04
N VAL A 420 0.06 6.82 -3.03
CA VAL A 420 -0.41 7.87 -2.12
C VAL A 420 0.49 8.10 -0.90
N THR A 421 1.46 7.21 -0.66
CA THR A 421 2.41 7.27 0.48
C THR A 421 3.85 7.37 -0.05
N PRO A 422 4.28 8.54 -0.55
CA PRO A 422 5.63 8.70 -1.09
C PRO A 422 6.71 8.56 0.00
N GLY A 423 7.96 8.43 -0.44
CA GLY A 423 9.11 8.31 0.46
C GLY A 423 9.27 6.91 1.03
N VAL A 424 9.55 6.81 2.34
CA VAL A 424 9.94 5.55 2.99
C VAL A 424 8.76 4.58 3.08
N GLY A 425 7.55 5.09 3.35
CA GLY A 425 6.32 4.28 3.30
C GLY A 425 6.19 3.51 1.99
N GLY A 426 6.32 4.21 0.86
CA GLY A 426 6.31 3.60 -0.46
C GLY A 426 7.43 2.59 -0.69
N LYS A 427 8.65 2.84 -0.20
CA LYS A 427 9.79 1.91 -0.31
C LYS A 427 9.60 0.65 0.55
N ILE A 428 8.98 0.77 1.73
CA ILE A 428 8.66 -0.38 2.58
C ILE A 428 7.52 -1.20 1.96
N ILE A 429 6.51 -0.55 1.39
CA ILE A 429 5.48 -1.23 0.60
C ILE A 429 6.13 -1.98 -0.59
N LEU A 430 7.15 -1.40 -1.23
CA LEU A 430 7.92 -2.09 -2.27
C LEU A 430 8.56 -3.39 -1.75
N ALA A 431 9.12 -3.35 -0.53
CA ALA A 431 9.68 -4.54 0.11
C ALA A 431 8.63 -5.64 0.34
N PHE A 432 7.34 -5.31 0.45
CA PHE A 432 6.29 -6.33 0.55
C PHE A 432 5.99 -7.03 -0.77
N PHE A 433 6.17 -6.38 -1.93
CA PHE A 433 5.81 -6.96 -3.23
C PHE A 433 6.64 -8.18 -3.63
N GLN A 434 7.80 -8.40 -3.00
CA GLN A 434 8.60 -9.61 -3.22
C GLN A 434 8.04 -10.85 -2.49
N PHE A 435 7.10 -10.65 -1.54
CA PHE A 435 6.45 -11.70 -0.76
C PHE A 435 5.00 -11.91 -1.21
N SER A 436 4.36 -12.98 -0.74
CA SER A 436 2.99 -13.28 -1.12
C SER A 436 1.97 -12.35 -0.46
N ALA A 437 0.81 -12.21 -1.10
CA ALA A 437 -0.33 -11.51 -0.50
C ALA A 437 -0.74 -12.12 0.85
N ASP A 438 -0.68 -13.45 0.98
CA ASP A 438 -1.01 -14.16 2.22
C ASP A 438 -0.07 -13.80 3.37
N PHE A 439 1.23 -13.65 3.09
CA PHE A 439 2.19 -13.20 4.09
C PHE A 439 1.83 -11.79 4.63
N PHE A 440 1.43 -10.88 3.73
CA PHE A 440 1.00 -9.54 4.13
C PHE A 440 -0.32 -9.57 4.93
N LEU A 441 -1.28 -10.42 4.53
CA LEU A 441 -2.58 -10.53 5.19
C LEU A 441 -2.51 -11.21 6.57
N LYS A 442 -1.48 -12.03 6.83
CA LYS A 442 -1.24 -12.68 8.14
C LYS A 442 -0.72 -11.71 9.21
N GLN A 443 -0.34 -10.48 8.84
CA GLN A 443 0.11 -9.49 9.80
C GLN A 443 -1.04 -9.07 10.73
N LYS A 444 -0.77 -8.95 12.03
CA LYS A 444 -1.81 -8.73 13.06
C LYS A 444 -2.74 -7.56 12.75
N ALA A 445 -2.19 -6.42 12.33
CA ALA A 445 -2.97 -5.25 11.94
C ALA A 445 -3.88 -5.53 10.74
N CYS A 446 -3.39 -6.30 9.77
CA CYS A 446 -4.14 -6.63 8.57
C CYS A 446 -5.32 -7.54 8.88
N VAL A 447 -5.13 -8.52 9.77
CA VAL A 447 -6.21 -9.39 10.28
C VAL A 447 -7.29 -8.54 10.95
N GLU A 448 -6.90 -7.62 11.84
CA GLU A 448 -7.84 -6.71 12.54
C GLU A 448 -8.60 -5.75 11.60
N MET A 449 -8.08 -5.47 10.40
CA MET A 449 -8.76 -4.67 9.38
C MET A 449 -9.57 -5.51 8.39
N LYS A 450 -9.46 -6.84 8.41
CA LYS A 450 -10.10 -7.72 7.43
C LYS A 450 -11.58 -7.96 7.79
N PRO A 451 -12.53 -7.66 6.88
CA PRO A 451 -13.95 -7.95 7.11
C PRO A 451 -14.21 -9.42 7.46
N GLY A 452 -15.11 -9.65 8.42
CA GLY A 452 -15.55 -11.00 8.83
C GLY A 452 -14.56 -11.78 9.70
N THR A 453 -13.44 -11.19 10.11
CA THR A 453 -12.55 -11.78 11.12
C THR A 453 -13.08 -11.58 12.53
N ALA A 454 -12.75 -12.51 13.43
CA ALA A 454 -13.12 -12.40 14.85
C ALA A 454 -12.48 -11.15 15.47
N GLU A 455 -11.23 -10.86 15.10
CA GLU A 455 -10.47 -9.72 15.60
C GLU A 455 -11.16 -8.38 15.32
N LEU A 456 -11.63 -8.17 14.08
CA LEU A 456 -12.38 -6.95 13.74
C LEU A 456 -13.74 -6.93 14.45
N THR A 457 -14.47 -8.06 14.43
CA THR A 457 -15.79 -8.16 15.07
C THR A 457 -15.71 -7.86 16.56
N ASP A 458 -14.74 -8.44 17.27
CA ASP A 458 -14.53 -8.25 18.70
C ASP A 458 -14.15 -6.80 19.02
N LEU A 459 -13.32 -6.16 18.20
CA LEU A 459 -12.97 -4.75 18.35
C LEU A 459 -14.19 -3.84 18.17
N LEU A 460 -15.00 -4.10 17.13
CA LEU A 460 -16.22 -3.33 16.88
C LEU A 460 -17.30 -3.63 17.94
N ALA A 461 -17.24 -4.77 18.62
CA ALA A 461 -18.16 -5.16 19.68
C ALA A 461 -17.81 -4.54 21.05
N LEU A 462 -16.68 -3.85 21.18
CA LEU A 462 -16.31 -3.20 22.43
C LEU A 462 -17.32 -2.12 22.84
N ASN A 463 -17.40 -1.87 24.15
CA ASN A 463 -18.24 -0.82 24.72
C ASN A 463 -17.38 0.41 25.04
N PRO A 464 -17.50 1.51 24.28
CA PRO A 464 -16.83 2.75 24.62
C PRO A 464 -17.39 3.36 25.91
N GLN A 465 -16.69 4.35 26.45
CA GLN A 465 -17.18 5.18 27.56
C GLN A 465 -18.54 5.83 27.19
N PRO A 466 -19.58 5.75 28.03
CA PRO A 466 -20.94 6.21 27.69
C PRO A 466 -21.03 7.69 27.29
N ASP A 467 -20.18 8.54 27.86
CA ASP A 467 -20.14 9.97 27.57
C ASP A 467 -19.16 10.35 26.44
N CYS A 468 -18.49 9.37 25.84
CA CYS A 468 -17.61 9.62 24.70
C CYS A 468 -18.45 9.92 23.44
N MET A 469 -18.14 11.05 22.80
CA MET A 469 -18.74 11.49 21.54
C MET A 469 -17.90 11.07 20.35
N PHE A 470 -18.49 10.36 19.40
CA PHE A 470 -17.84 9.93 18.16
C PHE A 470 -18.29 10.76 16.95
N PHE A 471 -17.37 10.99 16.03
CA PHE A 471 -17.67 11.67 14.76
C PHE A 471 -16.78 11.18 13.62
N ASN A 472 -17.40 10.63 12.58
CA ASN A 472 -16.73 10.17 11.38
C ASN A 472 -16.75 11.24 10.29
N VAL A 473 -15.58 11.49 9.70
CA VAL A 473 -15.46 12.14 8.41
C VAL A 473 -15.08 11.08 7.39
N ILE A 474 -16.00 10.80 6.47
CA ILE A 474 -15.87 9.76 5.45
C ILE A 474 -15.51 10.41 4.13
N SER A 475 -14.65 9.77 3.36
CA SER A 475 -14.15 10.29 2.09
C SER A 475 -14.61 9.41 0.94
N ASP A 476 -15.04 10.06 -0.13
CA ASP A 476 -15.35 9.44 -1.41
C ASP A 476 -14.50 10.10 -2.51
N TRP A 477 -13.91 9.29 -3.37
CA TRP A 477 -13.18 9.81 -4.52
C TRP A 477 -14.15 10.20 -5.61
N ASP A 478 -13.92 11.37 -6.22
CA ASP A 478 -14.70 11.82 -7.36
C ASP A 478 -13.79 12.30 -8.49
N LYS A 479 -14.26 12.12 -9.73
CA LYS A 479 -13.55 12.52 -10.96
C LYS A 479 -13.19 14.01 -11.03
N GLU A 480 -13.86 14.86 -10.25
CA GLU A 480 -13.53 16.29 -10.11
C GLU A 480 -12.20 16.55 -9.37
N LEU A 481 -11.64 15.54 -8.70
CA LEU A 481 -10.35 15.64 -8.01
C LEU A 481 -9.15 15.44 -8.95
N ALA A 482 -9.38 15.00 -10.19
CA ALA A 482 -8.33 14.78 -11.18
C ALA A 482 -8.19 16.01 -12.11
N ASN A 483 -7.12 16.78 -11.90
CA ASN A 483 -6.88 18.05 -12.61
C ASN A 483 -6.27 17.87 -14.01
N ASP A 484 -5.50 16.80 -14.25
CA ASP A 484 -4.90 16.51 -15.56
C ASP A 484 -5.67 15.42 -16.32
N LYS A 485 -5.75 15.56 -17.64
CA LYS A 485 -6.44 14.63 -18.55
C LYS A 485 -5.86 13.21 -18.50
N LYS A 486 -4.52 13.03 -18.51
CA LYS A 486 -3.92 11.68 -18.47
C LYS A 486 -4.23 10.99 -17.13
N HIS A 487 -4.00 11.70 -16.02
CA HIS A 487 -4.31 11.19 -14.69
C HIS A 487 -5.80 10.93 -14.48
N LYS A 488 -6.69 11.73 -15.08
CA LYS A 488 -8.14 11.54 -15.02
C LYS A 488 -8.58 10.24 -15.68
N VAL A 489 -8.04 9.91 -16.86
CA VAL A 489 -8.33 8.64 -17.57
C VAL A 489 -7.98 7.45 -16.68
N PHE A 490 -6.74 7.43 -16.20
CA PHE A 490 -6.23 6.35 -15.35
C PHE A 490 -7.05 6.24 -14.06
N SER A 491 -7.34 7.36 -13.41
CA SER A 491 -8.10 7.38 -12.16
C SER A 491 -9.52 6.85 -12.34
N ILE A 492 -10.18 7.13 -13.47
CA ILE A 492 -11.52 6.60 -13.79
C ILE A 492 -11.46 5.08 -14.01
N ALA A 493 -10.47 4.59 -14.77
CA ALA A 493 -10.31 3.15 -15.00
C ALA A 493 -9.98 2.39 -13.71
N LEU A 494 -9.13 3.00 -12.86
CA LEU A 494 -8.79 2.47 -11.56
C LEU A 494 -10.01 2.46 -10.63
N ASP A 495 -10.77 3.55 -10.56
CA ASP A 495 -12.01 3.67 -9.78
C ASP A 495 -12.99 2.52 -10.09
N PHE A 496 -13.22 2.24 -11.38
CA PHE A 496 -14.07 1.12 -11.78
C PHE A 496 -13.57 -0.24 -11.24
N THR A 497 -12.26 -0.48 -11.27
CA THR A 497 -11.64 -1.70 -10.70
C THR A 497 -11.79 -1.76 -9.18
N ILE A 498 -11.66 -0.61 -8.50
CA ILE A 498 -11.76 -0.51 -7.05
C ILE A 498 -13.20 -0.78 -6.59
N ARG A 499 -14.21 -0.32 -7.32
CA ARG A 499 -15.64 -0.49 -6.96
C ARG A 499 -16.05 -1.93 -6.73
N GLY A 500 -15.48 -2.86 -7.50
CA GLY A 500 -15.70 -4.30 -7.31
C GLY A 500 -15.16 -4.87 -6.00
N SER A 501 -14.41 -4.08 -5.23
CA SER A 501 -13.74 -4.50 -3.98
C SER A 501 -14.20 -3.68 -2.78
N LEU A 502 -14.45 -2.38 -2.98
CA LEU A 502 -14.79 -1.44 -1.90
C LEU A 502 -16.25 -0.95 -1.93
N GLY A 503 -17.02 -1.25 -2.97
CA GLY A 503 -18.35 -0.70 -3.19
C GLY A 503 -18.34 0.55 -4.09
N GLN A 504 -19.52 1.14 -4.36
CA GLN A 504 -19.64 2.23 -5.33
C GLN A 504 -18.98 3.55 -4.90
N GLU A 505 -18.87 3.78 -3.59
CA GLU A 505 -18.25 4.97 -3.00
C GLU A 505 -17.06 4.53 -2.13
N HIS A 506 -15.91 5.17 -2.31
CA HIS A 506 -14.67 4.80 -1.64
C HIS A 506 -13.59 5.88 -1.79
N ASP A 507 -12.59 5.88 -0.91
CA ASP A 507 -11.43 6.78 -1.01
C ASP A 507 -10.19 6.13 -1.65
N TRP A 508 -10.42 5.07 -2.44
CA TRP A 508 -9.46 4.13 -3.05
C TRP A 508 -8.88 3.07 -2.13
N VAL A 509 -8.97 3.24 -0.81
CA VAL A 509 -8.40 2.29 0.15
C VAL A 509 -9.51 1.66 0.98
N VAL A 510 -10.48 2.44 1.44
CA VAL A 510 -11.57 1.99 2.29
C VAL A 510 -12.92 2.35 1.64
N GLY A 511 -13.82 1.37 1.60
CA GLY A 511 -15.20 1.58 1.15
C GLY A 511 -15.98 2.46 2.12
N LEU A 512 -16.85 3.31 1.60
CA LEU A 512 -17.59 4.31 2.38
C LEU A 512 -18.41 3.70 3.53
N GLU A 513 -19.04 2.54 3.31
CA GLU A 513 -19.80 1.81 4.34
C GLU A 513 -18.90 1.36 5.51
N SER A 514 -17.67 0.93 5.21
CA SER A 514 -16.71 0.56 6.26
C SER A 514 -16.20 1.79 7.02
N GLN A 515 -16.03 2.92 6.35
CA GLN A 515 -15.65 4.18 7.01
C GLN A 515 -16.74 4.69 7.98
N LYS A 516 -18.02 4.40 7.72
CA LYS A 516 -19.14 4.79 8.60
C LYS A 516 -19.20 4.04 9.93
N LEU A 517 -18.56 2.86 10.04
CA LEU A 517 -18.70 2.00 11.20
C LEU A 517 -18.08 2.63 12.47
N TYR A 518 -18.86 2.64 13.56
CA TYR A 518 -18.41 2.97 14.91
C TYR A 518 -18.26 1.68 15.73
N PHE A 519 -19.02 1.49 16.82
CA PHE A 519 -19.19 0.20 17.50
C PHE A 519 -20.55 -0.41 17.19
N SER A 520 -20.69 -1.74 17.38
CA SER A 520 -21.94 -2.46 17.19
C SER A 520 -22.99 -2.15 18.28
N HIS A 521 -22.55 -1.78 19.49
CA HIS A 521 -23.43 -1.38 20.59
C HIS A 521 -23.76 0.10 20.52
N SER A 522 -25.02 0.52 20.69
CA SER A 522 -25.44 1.93 20.59
C SER A 522 -25.25 2.75 21.87
N ASN A 523 -24.45 2.28 22.84
CA ASN A 523 -24.29 2.91 24.16
C ASN A 523 -23.32 4.11 24.18
N TYR A 524 -23.10 4.75 23.03
CA TYR A 524 -22.25 5.95 22.89
C TYR A 524 -23.01 7.10 22.23
N ARG A 525 -22.47 8.30 22.36
CA ARG A 525 -22.97 9.45 21.62
C ARG A 525 -22.24 9.54 20.29
N SER A 526 -22.96 9.77 19.20
CA SER A 526 -22.34 10.01 17.89
C SER A 526 -23.01 11.12 17.13
N LYS A 527 -22.21 11.89 16.39
CA LYS A 527 -22.71 12.77 15.35
C LYS A 527 -22.94 11.99 14.05
N PRO A 528 -23.92 12.39 13.21
CA PRO A 528 -24.02 11.90 11.84
C PRO A 528 -22.69 12.08 11.12
N PRO A 529 -22.23 11.10 10.32
CA PRO A 529 -20.99 11.24 9.57
C PRO A 529 -21.08 12.38 8.56
N VAL A 530 -19.96 13.06 8.32
CA VAL A 530 -19.84 14.05 7.23
C VAL A 530 -19.04 13.44 6.08
N GLN A 531 -19.59 13.49 4.88
CA GLN A 531 -18.91 13.06 3.67
C GLN A 531 -18.12 14.20 3.04
N ILE A 532 -16.89 13.90 2.64
CA ILE A 532 -16.03 14.77 1.83
C ILE A 532 -15.66 14.07 0.53
N LYS A 533 -15.33 14.85 -0.50
CA LYS A 533 -14.60 14.39 -1.67
C LYS A 533 -13.11 14.41 -1.37
N GLY A 534 -12.45 13.27 -1.52
CA GLY A 534 -11.01 13.12 -1.28
C GLY A 534 -10.51 11.70 -1.54
N VAL A 535 -9.18 11.56 -1.59
CA VAL A 535 -8.48 10.26 -1.64
C VAL A 535 -7.91 9.98 -0.27
N HIS A 536 -7.73 8.69 0.04
CA HIS A 536 -6.99 8.25 1.21
C HIS A 536 -5.67 9.02 1.39
N CYS A 537 -5.34 9.38 2.63
CA CYS A 537 -4.20 10.20 3.04
C CYS A 537 -4.18 11.67 2.59
N ARG A 538 -5.19 12.16 1.84
CA ARG A 538 -5.26 13.57 1.39
C ARG A 538 -6.41 14.39 1.99
N TYR A 539 -7.07 13.88 3.03
CA TYR A 539 -8.22 14.53 3.67
C TYR A 539 -7.90 15.88 4.31
N PHE A 540 -6.63 16.11 4.70
CA PHE A 540 -6.21 17.35 5.36
C PHE A 540 -5.62 18.37 4.40
N ASP A 541 -5.48 18.04 3.12
CA ASP A 541 -4.98 18.99 2.12
C ASP A 541 -6.09 19.98 1.74
N LYS A 542 -5.93 21.25 2.16
CA LYS A 542 -6.91 22.33 1.94
C LYS A 542 -7.18 22.60 0.45
N THR A 543 -6.22 22.27 -0.41
CA THR A 543 -6.34 22.48 -1.87
C THR A 543 -6.99 21.31 -2.58
N TYR A 544 -7.14 20.17 -1.90
CA TYR A 544 -7.59 18.91 -2.48
C TYR A 544 -8.94 18.44 -1.94
N ALA A 545 -9.08 18.35 -0.62
CA ALA A 545 -10.30 17.83 0.02
C ALA A 545 -11.46 18.83 -0.05
N LYS A 546 -12.66 18.36 -0.40
CA LYS A 546 -13.85 19.21 -0.56
C LYS A 546 -15.06 18.63 0.22
N PRO A 547 -15.68 19.36 1.15
CA PRO A 547 -15.24 20.64 1.70
C PRO A 547 -13.87 20.51 2.43
N VAL A 548 -13.25 21.66 2.68
CA VAL A 548 -12.03 21.74 3.50
C VAL A 548 -12.33 21.21 4.90
N THR A 549 -11.48 20.32 5.40
CA THR A 549 -11.71 19.58 6.65
C THR A 549 -11.33 20.36 7.91
N HIS A 550 -10.50 21.40 7.80
CA HIS A 550 -10.03 22.19 8.93
C HIS A 550 -11.16 22.84 9.75
N PRO A 551 -12.16 23.52 9.14
CA PRO A 551 -13.32 24.03 9.87
C PRO A 551 -14.14 22.94 10.56
N ILE A 552 -14.25 21.75 9.94
CA ILE A 552 -14.99 20.61 10.49
C ILE A 552 -14.32 20.13 11.79
N ILE A 553 -12.99 20.00 11.78
CA ILE A 553 -12.19 19.62 12.95
C ILE A 553 -12.36 20.66 14.07
N LYS A 554 -12.18 21.95 13.74
CA LYS A 554 -12.31 23.05 14.70
C LYS A 554 -13.69 23.08 15.34
N GLY A 555 -14.76 22.99 14.54
CA GLY A 555 -16.14 22.99 15.02
C GLY A 555 -16.42 21.81 15.96
N PHE A 556 -16.01 20.59 15.58
CA PHE A 556 -16.25 19.41 16.41
C PHE A 556 -15.59 19.50 17.79
N PHE A 557 -14.35 19.99 17.87
CA PHE A 557 -13.63 20.05 19.14
C PHE A 557 -13.96 21.28 20.00
N ALA A 558 -14.36 22.40 19.40
CA ALA A 558 -14.69 23.64 20.13
C ALA A 558 -16.07 23.64 20.79
N GLU A 559 -17.03 22.84 20.30
CA GLU A 559 -18.34 22.61 20.96
C GLU A 559 -18.22 21.88 22.30
#